data_AF-A0A395SJF3-F1
#
_entry.id   AF-A0A395SJF3-F1
#
_cell.length_a   1.000
_cell.length_b   1.000
_cell.length_c   1.000
_cell.angle_alpha   90.00
_cell.angle_beta   90.00
_cell.angle_gamma   90.00
#
_symmetry.space_group_name_H-M   'P 1'
#
loop_
_entity.id
_entity.type
_entity.pdbx_description
1 polymer ?
#
loop_
_entity_poly.entity_id
_entity_poly.type
_entity_poly.pdbx_seq_one_letter_code
_entity_poly.pdbx_strand_id
1 'polypeptide(L)'
;MIHTAATTTPETVWPITVSALRELLNIDNGDNLKCHGQSKSTSKRCRSPISQSNSKEIARLLDQIIDHGNFSASESSLGRLASLTMCRRYHQSQASPRLLLWETILKSLETVAFEKEDEDDSPTTHRENLSRPLDSETVAVKHEVLVKNQKSTSKITDHRTSQPIPSTPTKASISSTPSTSSKQSPPKAFTLKHEFEDFGSAWTVIEINEHIERLLLRPLLDTEKQSDGFIYVYTFPETYHDANPYIKIGYAHNVEKRMKDWKAQCGYDSKVLCQFTAEHYVKVEKLVHYQLQNQRKREKGCPTCHVWHKEWFKIDSPTASKNIMMWTGWMRQKPYDDDGNLQEKWRKRIEGLDMTDPNCWELLTKGVFDEDVDESELVEEGDSFVWSNDDEPEFSEDDSLEELDNDVFEVSLTNDGCGGKQSLG
;
A
#
# COMPACT_ATOMS: atom_id res chain seq x y z
N MET A 1 37.02 12.86 36.04
CA MET A 1 35.77 12.07 35.91
C MET A 1 34.85 12.83 34.99
N ILE A 2 34.64 12.33 33.78
CA ILE A 2 33.71 12.91 32.81
C ILE A 2 32.54 11.92 32.73
N HIS A 3 31.34 12.36 33.09
CA HIS A 3 30.15 11.52 32.94
C HIS A 3 29.74 11.50 31.47
N THR A 4 29.90 10.35 30.82
CA THR A 4 29.30 10.05 29.53
C THR A 4 27.78 10.06 29.67
N ALA A 5 27.11 10.95 28.94
CA ALA A 5 25.66 10.91 28.81
C ALA A 5 25.28 9.73 27.91
N ALA A 6 24.58 8.74 28.45
CA ALA A 6 24.02 7.65 27.66
C ALA A 6 22.78 8.16 26.90
N THR A 7 22.80 8.07 25.58
CA THR A 7 21.63 8.33 24.74
C THR A 7 20.67 7.15 24.86
N THR A 8 19.71 7.22 25.77
CA THR A 8 18.63 6.24 25.89
C THR A 8 17.66 6.40 24.72
N THR A 9 17.59 5.38 23.86
CA THR A 9 16.46 5.18 22.95
C THR A 9 15.18 4.95 23.77
N PRO A 10 14.05 5.60 23.42
CA PRO A 10 12.82 5.44 24.18
C PRO A 10 12.18 4.08 23.90
N GLU A 11 11.98 3.27 24.94
CA GLU A 11 11.12 2.09 24.86
C GLU A 11 9.70 2.52 24.48
N THR A 12 9.14 1.91 23.44
CA THR A 12 7.90 2.32 22.77
C THR A 12 6.63 1.88 23.52
N VAL A 13 6.46 2.39 24.74
CA VAL A 13 5.27 2.20 25.58
C VAL A 13 4.13 3.11 25.13
N TRP A 14 2.88 2.73 25.40
CA TRP A 14 1.70 3.58 25.19
C TRP A 14 1.91 4.99 25.79
N PRO A 15 1.56 6.08 25.09
CA PRO A 15 1.87 7.43 25.54
C PRO A 15 1.15 7.79 26.85
N ILE A 16 1.94 8.01 27.90
CA ILE A 16 1.47 8.39 29.25
C ILE A 16 1.29 9.92 29.45
N THR A 17 1.54 10.74 28.42
CA THR A 17 1.34 12.20 28.48
C THR A 17 0.68 12.74 27.21
N VAL A 18 -0.08 13.83 27.37
CA VAL A 18 -0.74 14.53 26.24
C VAL A 18 0.27 15.07 25.24
N SER A 19 1.45 15.51 25.70
CA SER A 19 2.52 15.98 24.81
C SER A 19 3.07 14.85 23.93
N ALA A 20 3.41 13.69 24.53
CA ALA A 20 3.87 12.53 23.78
C ALA A 20 2.82 12.02 22.79
N LEU A 21 1.54 11.95 23.19
CA LEU A 21 0.44 11.58 22.30
C LEU A 21 0.25 12.59 21.16
N ARG A 22 0.43 13.90 21.41
CA ARG A 22 0.37 14.94 20.37
C ARG A 22 1.50 14.84 19.37
N GLU A 23 2.73 14.60 19.82
CA GLU A 23 3.89 14.41 18.93
C GLU A 23 3.70 13.16 18.07
N LEU A 24 3.39 12.03 18.70
CA LEU A 24 3.15 10.74 18.05
C LEU A 24 2.04 10.80 16.99
N LEU A 25 0.93 11.48 17.28
CA LEU A 25 -0.19 11.65 16.35
C LEU A 25 -0.04 12.88 15.43
N ASN A 26 1.04 13.63 15.57
CA ASN A 26 1.35 14.89 14.88
C ASN A 26 0.17 15.89 14.94
N ILE A 27 -0.17 16.32 16.16
CA ILE A 27 -1.26 17.24 16.51
C ILE A 27 -0.72 18.52 17.14
N ASP A 28 -1.03 19.66 16.52
CA ASP A 28 -0.60 20.98 17.00
C ASP A 28 -1.02 21.25 18.45
N ASN A 29 -0.27 22.09 19.13
CA ASN A 29 -0.61 22.59 20.47
C ASN A 29 -1.90 23.42 20.45
N GLY A 30 -2.62 23.43 21.58
CA GLY A 30 -3.99 23.95 21.70
C GLY A 30 -4.18 25.41 21.25
N ASP A 31 -3.15 26.24 21.40
CA ASP A 31 -3.16 27.67 21.07
C ASP A 31 -2.96 27.96 19.56
N ASN A 32 -2.46 26.98 18.80
CA ASN A 32 -2.12 27.13 17.38
C ASN A 32 -2.81 26.13 16.45
N LEU A 33 -3.83 25.43 16.96
CA LEU A 33 -4.46 24.28 16.33
C LEU A 33 -5.11 24.60 14.98
N LYS A 34 -4.48 24.10 13.90
CA LYS A 34 -4.90 24.28 12.50
C LYS A 34 -5.35 22.95 11.91
N CYS A 35 -6.24 23.05 10.93
CA CYS A 35 -6.78 21.90 10.23
C CYS A 35 -5.67 20.98 9.66
N HIS A 36 -5.81 19.68 9.90
CA HIS A 36 -4.84 18.67 9.44
C HIS A 36 -5.02 18.27 7.97
N GLY A 37 -6.13 18.65 7.36
CA GLY A 37 -6.43 18.27 5.97
C GLY A 37 -5.51 18.94 4.96
N GLN A 38 -5.24 18.26 3.86
CA GLN A 38 -4.42 18.74 2.75
C GLN A 38 -5.28 19.17 1.56
N SER A 39 -4.82 20.21 0.85
CA SER A 39 -5.43 20.63 -0.41
C SER A 39 -5.16 19.62 -1.53
N LYS A 40 -6.21 19.19 -2.24
CA LYS A 40 -6.13 18.24 -3.36
C LYS A 40 -5.19 18.66 -4.50
N SER A 41 -4.96 19.97 -4.69
CA SER A 41 -4.16 20.49 -5.81
C SER A 41 -2.69 20.79 -5.47
N THR A 42 -2.33 20.88 -4.18
CA THR A 42 -0.99 21.31 -3.77
C THR A 42 -0.37 20.46 -2.67
N SER A 43 -1.10 19.48 -2.11
CA SER A 43 -0.74 18.69 -0.92
C SER A 43 -0.43 19.51 0.35
N LYS A 44 -0.53 20.86 0.29
CA LYS A 44 -0.24 21.75 1.41
C LYS A 44 -1.31 21.61 2.49
N ARG A 45 -0.87 21.56 3.75
CA ARG A 45 -1.73 21.52 4.94
C ARG A 45 -2.61 22.77 5.02
N CYS A 46 -3.87 22.56 5.38
CA CYS A 46 -4.87 23.61 5.54
C CYS A 46 -4.51 24.56 6.68
N ARG A 47 -4.60 25.88 6.42
CA ARG A 47 -4.31 26.93 7.41
C ARG A 47 -5.53 27.38 8.21
N SER A 48 -6.70 26.77 8.00
CA SER A 48 -7.91 27.13 8.76
C SER A 48 -7.76 26.77 10.23
N PRO A 49 -7.99 27.70 11.17
CA PRO A 49 -7.95 27.40 12.60
C PRO A 49 -9.11 26.49 13.00
N ILE A 50 -8.88 25.66 14.01
CA ILE A 50 -9.92 24.88 14.69
C ILE A 50 -10.60 25.77 15.74
N SER A 51 -11.92 25.63 15.93
CA SER A 51 -12.67 26.47 16.87
C SER A 51 -12.26 26.20 18.32
N GLN A 52 -12.34 27.20 19.20
CA GLN A 52 -11.99 27.05 20.62
C GLN A 52 -12.80 25.93 21.31
N SER A 53 -14.07 25.74 20.93
CA SER A 53 -14.90 24.64 21.41
C SER A 53 -14.38 23.27 20.94
N ASN A 54 -14.00 23.12 19.67
CA ASN A 54 -13.36 21.90 19.19
C ASN A 54 -11.99 21.69 19.87
N SER A 55 -11.18 22.74 20.10
CA SER A 55 -9.86 22.64 20.76
C SER A 55 -9.97 22.13 22.19
N LYS A 56 -10.95 22.63 22.97
CA LYS A 56 -11.25 22.12 24.32
C LYS A 56 -11.68 20.64 24.32
N GLU A 57 -12.53 20.25 23.37
CA GLU A 57 -12.96 18.85 23.23
C GLU A 57 -11.82 17.93 22.77
N ILE A 58 -10.91 18.43 21.93
CA ILE A 58 -9.70 17.73 21.51
C ILE A 58 -8.77 17.49 22.70
N ALA A 59 -8.57 18.47 23.59
CA ALA A 59 -7.81 18.28 24.83
C ALA A 59 -8.42 17.15 25.68
N ARG A 60 -9.73 17.25 25.97
CA ARG A 60 -10.48 16.25 26.75
C ARG A 60 -10.40 14.83 26.15
N LEU A 61 -10.39 14.69 24.82
CA LEU A 61 -10.26 13.40 24.16
C LEU A 61 -8.83 12.84 24.23
N LEU A 62 -7.80 13.68 24.21
CA LEU A 62 -6.41 13.24 24.37
C LEU A 62 -6.16 12.69 25.78
N ASP A 63 -6.71 13.33 26.81
CA ASP A 63 -6.69 12.80 28.18
C ASP A 63 -7.34 11.40 28.24
N GLN A 64 -8.55 11.24 27.67
CA GLN A 64 -9.24 9.94 27.62
C GLN A 64 -8.47 8.85 26.87
N ILE A 65 -7.75 9.18 25.79
CA ILE A 65 -6.96 8.21 25.03
C ILE A 65 -5.75 7.71 25.84
N ILE A 66 -5.20 8.54 26.72
CA ILE A 66 -4.15 8.14 27.66
C ILE A 66 -4.75 7.18 28.71
N ASP A 67 -5.85 7.58 29.35
CA ASP A 67 -6.56 6.77 30.36
C ASP A 67 -6.98 5.38 29.84
N HIS A 68 -7.29 5.27 28.54
CA HIS A 68 -7.71 4.02 27.90
C HIS A 68 -6.55 3.02 27.70
N GLY A 69 -5.29 3.46 27.70
CA GLY A 69 -4.08 2.61 27.73
C GLY A 69 -3.78 1.73 26.51
N ASN A 70 -4.69 1.63 25.53
CA ASN A 70 -4.53 0.82 24.32
C ASN A 70 -5.41 1.35 23.16
N PHE A 71 -5.12 0.91 21.92
CA PHE A 71 -5.83 1.37 20.73
C PHE A 71 -7.29 0.90 20.73
N SER A 72 -7.53 -0.36 21.06
CA SER A 72 -8.86 -0.99 20.98
C SER A 72 -9.89 -0.28 21.87
N ALA A 73 -9.50 0.14 23.07
CA ALA A 73 -10.32 0.98 23.94
C ALA A 73 -10.42 2.43 23.43
N SER A 74 -9.37 2.94 22.77
CA SER A 74 -9.27 4.34 22.30
C SER A 74 -9.96 4.63 20.97
N GLU A 75 -10.30 3.62 20.16
CA GLU A 75 -10.73 3.76 18.75
C GLU A 75 -11.82 4.82 18.53
N SER A 76 -12.89 4.79 19.34
CA SER A 76 -14.01 5.76 19.25
C SER A 76 -13.56 7.20 19.57
N SER A 77 -12.71 7.35 20.60
CA SER A 77 -12.12 8.64 20.98
C SER A 77 -11.19 9.17 19.89
N LEU A 78 -10.37 8.29 19.28
CA LEU A 78 -9.47 8.60 18.17
C LEU A 78 -10.25 9.01 16.91
N GLY A 79 -11.34 8.33 16.56
CA GLY A 79 -12.18 8.71 15.41
C GLY A 79 -12.86 10.08 15.58
N ARG A 80 -13.31 10.39 16.79
CA ARG A 80 -13.84 11.72 17.15
C ARG A 80 -12.74 12.78 17.12
N LEU A 81 -11.56 12.49 17.66
CA LEU A 81 -10.36 13.35 17.62
C LEU A 81 -9.94 13.66 16.16
N ALA A 82 -9.90 12.65 15.29
CA ALA A 82 -9.56 12.80 13.87
C ALA A 82 -10.58 13.69 13.13
N SER A 83 -11.87 13.60 13.49
CA SER A 83 -12.94 14.43 12.92
C SER A 83 -12.84 15.89 13.37
N LEU A 84 -12.47 16.14 14.63
CA LEU A 84 -12.37 17.48 15.21
C LEU A 84 -11.13 18.26 14.78
N THR A 85 -10.03 17.56 14.44
CA THR A 85 -8.80 18.15 13.85
C THR A 85 -8.94 18.53 12.38
N MET A 86 -10.07 18.19 11.74
CA MET A 86 -10.41 18.59 10.37
C MET A 86 -11.36 19.79 10.36
N CYS A 87 -11.24 20.67 9.36
CA CYS A 87 -12.18 21.78 9.20
C CYS A 87 -13.52 21.26 8.65
N ARG A 88 -14.64 21.79 9.17
CA ARG A 88 -15.99 21.28 8.84
C ARG A 88 -16.39 21.48 7.37
N ARG A 89 -15.77 22.43 6.65
CA ARG A 89 -16.17 22.81 5.28
C ARG A 89 -15.58 21.94 4.17
N TYR A 90 -14.34 21.47 4.31
CA TYR A 90 -13.58 20.93 3.16
C TYR A 90 -12.85 19.60 3.43
N HIS A 91 -12.51 19.28 4.68
CA HIS A 91 -11.59 18.17 4.98
C HIS A 91 -12.15 17.10 5.93
N GLN A 92 -13.45 17.11 6.24
CA GLN A 92 -14.06 16.08 7.09
C GLN A 92 -13.86 14.66 6.54
N SER A 93 -13.87 14.47 5.22
CA SER A 93 -13.58 13.18 4.57
C SER A 93 -12.13 12.70 4.73
N GLN A 94 -11.21 13.55 5.20
CA GLN A 94 -9.83 13.18 5.50
C GLN A 94 -9.67 12.69 6.96
N ALA A 95 -10.72 12.73 7.78
CA ALA A 95 -10.70 12.20 9.15
C ALA A 95 -10.49 10.67 9.18
N SER A 96 -11.19 9.90 8.35
CA SER A 96 -11.04 8.44 8.32
C SER A 96 -9.65 7.97 7.86
N PRO A 97 -9.05 8.53 6.79
CA PRO A 97 -7.64 8.28 6.46
C PRO A 97 -6.67 8.67 7.60
N ARG A 98 -6.97 9.74 8.35
CA ARG A 98 -6.13 10.15 9.50
C ARG A 98 -6.25 9.18 10.67
N LEU A 99 -7.43 8.59 10.91
CA LEU A 99 -7.62 7.54 11.90
C LEU A 99 -6.82 6.27 11.55
N LEU A 100 -6.85 5.82 10.29
CA LEU A 100 -6.07 4.64 9.84
C LEU A 100 -4.55 4.84 10.00
N LEU A 101 -4.05 6.06 9.79
CA LEU A 101 -2.66 6.41 10.07
C LEU A 101 -2.35 6.29 11.57
N TRP A 102 -3.22 6.82 12.43
CA TRP A 102 -3.06 6.73 13.89
C TRP A 102 -3.19 5.30 14.41
N GLU A 103 -4.06 4.49 13.83
CA GLU A 103 -4.17 3.05 14.09
C GLU A 103 -2.87 2.33 13.78
N THR A 104 -2.26 2.60 12.62
CA THR A 104 -0.97 2.00 12.23
C THR A 104 0.12 2.32 13.26
N ILE A 105 0.20 3.58 13.70
CA ILE A 105 1.20 4.06 14.68
C ILE A 105 0.96 3.46 16.08
N LEU A 106 -0.30 3.43 16.54
CA LEU A 106 -0.63 3.01 17.90
C LEU A 106 -0.62 1.48 18.05
N LYS A 107 -1.05 0.71 17.03
CA LYS A 107 -0.97 -0.76 17.07
C LYS A 107 0.46 -1.28 17.00
N SER A 108 1.40 -0.56 16.37
CA SER A 108 2.83 -0.92 16.44
C SER A 108 3.44 -0.77 17.84
N LEU A 109 2.79 -0.06 18.77
CA LEU A 109 3.19 -0.02 20.18
C LEU A 109 2.68 -1.24 20.95
N GLU A 110 1.49 -1.75 20.60
CA GLU A 110 0.91 -2.95 21.22
C GLU A 110 1.75 -4.20 20.91
N THR A 111 2.29 -4.34 19.70
CA THR A 111 3.07 -5.52 19.29
C THR A 111 4.41 -5.68 20.02
N VAL A 112 5.03 -4.58 20.47
CA VAL A 112 6.34 -4.62 21.17
C VAL A 112 6.17 -5.00 22.66
N ALA A 113 4.99 -4.80 23.23
CA ALA A 113 4.71 -5.08 24.64
C ALA A 113 4.55 -6.59 24.96
N PHE A 114 4.41 -7.46 23.95
CA PHE A 114 4.18 -8.90 24.13
C PHE A 114 5.45 -9.78 23.99
N GLU A 115 6.60 -9.24 23.61
CA GLU A 115 7.85 -10.02 23.44
C GLU A 115 8.80 -9.95 24.65
N LYS A 116 8.32 -9.48 25.81
CA LYS A 116 9.08 -9.49 27.08
C LYS A 116 8.34 -10.23 28.18
N GLU A 117 8.40 -11.56 28.15
CA GLU A 117 8.41 -12.48 29.32
C GLU A 117 8.45 -13.93 28.80
N ASP A 118 9.55 -14.64 29.07
CA ASP A 118 9.67 -16.11 29.29
C ASP A 118 11.07 -16.66 28.93
N GLU A 119 12.11 -16.22 29.64
CA GLU A 119 13.37 -16.98 29.77
C GLU A 119 14.05 -16.67 31.11
N ASP A 120 13.77 -17.46 32.16
CA ASP A 120 14.74 -18.37 32.80
C ASP A 120 14.29 -18.88 34.19
N ASP A 121 14.85 -20.04 34.54
CA ASP A 121 15.07 -20.68 35.83
C ASP A 121 13.91 -21.39 36.58
N SER A 122 14.22 -22.64 36.88
CA SER A 122 13.56 -23.56 37.81
C SER A 122 14.68 -24.24 38.56
N PRO A 123 14.63 -24.36 39.91
CA PRO A 123 13.90 -25.52 40.43
C PRO A 123 13.34 -25.47 41.88
N THR A 124 12.59 -26.53 42.18
CA THR A 124 12.60 -27.37 43.42
C THR A 124 11.44 -27.31 44.43
N THR A 125 10.81 -28.49 44.57
CA THR A 125 10.33 -29.18 45.81
C THR A 125 8.94 -28.97 46.44
N HIS A 126 8.29 -30.14 46.60
CA HIS A 126 7.47 -30.66 47.73
C HIS A 126 5.92 -30.64 47.69
N ARG A 127 5.38 -31.88 47.60
CA ARG A 127 4.30 -32.54 48.41
C ARG A 127 2.98 -31.76 48.65
N GLU A 128 1.78 -32.34 48.49
CA GLU A 128 1.38 -33.75 48.31
C GLU A 128 -0.10 -33.93 47.88
N ASN A 129 -0.51 -35.17 47.55
CA ASN A 129 -1.88 -35.74 47.66
C ASN A 129 -2.96 -35.27 46.65
N LEU A 130 -3.98 -36.09 46.26
CA LEU A 130 -4.24 -37.53 46.48
C LEU A 130 -5.15 -38.12 45.36
N SER A 131 -5.10 -39.46 45.20
CA SER A 131 -6.17 -40.35 44.74
C SER A 131 -6.78 -40.26 43.31
N ARG A 132 -6.40 -41.27 42.51
CA ARG A 132 -7.19 -42.09 41.54
C ARG A 132 -8.54 -42.61 42.16
N PRO A 133 -9.53 -43.18 41.41
CA PRO A 133 -9.43 -44.22 40.34
C PRO A 133 -10.08 -43.84 38.97
N LEU A 134 -9.69 -44.44 37.82
CA LEU A 134 -10.14 -45.72 37.19
C LEU A 134 -11.67 -45.79 36.93
N ASP A 135 -12.22 -46.28 35.82
CA ASP A 135 -11.70 -46.96 34.61
C ASP A 135 -12.73 -46.90 33.46
N SER A 136 -12.31 -47.10 32.20
CA SER A 136 -12.82 -48.21 31.34
C SER A 136 -12.28 -48.17 29.90
N GLU A 137 -11.80 -49.32 29.44
CA GLU A 137 -11.32 -49.63 28.08
C GLU A 137 -12.47 -49.60 27.05
N THR A 138 -12.25 -49.33 25.76
CA THR A 138 -12.11 -50.34 24.65
C THR A 138 -12.41 -49.60 23.31
N VAL A 139 -12.05 -50.03 22.09
CA VAL A 139 -11.12 -51.04 21.53
C VAL A 139 -10.72 -50.58 20.11
N ALA A 140 -9.57 -51.02 19.58
CA ALA A 140 -9.11 -50.67 18.22
C ALA A 140 -9.51 -51.70 17.14
N VAL A 141 -9.74 -51.25 15.90
CA VAL A 141 -9.66 -52.09 14.68
C VAL A 141 -9.04 -51.30 13.52
N LYS A 142 -7.99 -51.86 12.89
CA LYS A 142 -7.47 -51.43 11.58
C LYS A 142 -8.23 -52.15 10.45
N HIS A 143 -8.34 -51.54 9.28
CA HIS A 143 -8.38 -52.31 8.03
C HIS A 143 -7.72 -51.54 6.88
N GLU A 144 -6.66 -52.13 6.31
CA GLU A 144 -6.11 -51.76 5.01
C GLU A 144 -6.83 -52.58 3.92
N VAL A 145 -7.09 -51.97 2.76
CA VAL A 145 -7.23 -52.70 1.48
C VAL A 145 -6.59 -51.87 0.36
N LEU A 146 -5.64 -52.51 -0.35
CA LEU A 146 -4.95 -52.01 -1.54
C LEU A 146 -5.66 -52.51 -2.80
N VAL A 147 -5.97 -51.63 -3.76
CA VAL A 147 -6.15 -52.02 -5.19
C VAL A 147 -5.53 -50.98 -6.13
N LYS A 148 -4.76 -51.45 -7.12
CA LYS A 148 -4.12 -50.65 -8.19
C LYS A 148 -5.07 -50.50 -9.40
N ASN A 149 -5.00 -49.39 -10.14
CA ASN A 149 -4.42 -49.40 -11.51
C ASN A 149 -4.50 -48.07 -12.31
N GLN A 150 -3.37 -47.77 -12.96
CA GLN A 150 -3.21 -47.31 -14.36
C GLN A 150 -3.89 -46.02 -14.87
N LYS A 151 -3.10 -44.93 -14.82
CA LYS A 151 -2.53 -44.22 -16.00
C LYS A 151 -3.43 -44.04 -17.24
N SER A 152 -3.71 -42.78 -17.58
CA SER A 152 -3.89 -42.33 -18.97
C SER A 152 -3.40 -40.89 -19.13
N THR A 153 -2.61 -40.65 -20.18
CA THR A 153 -1.98 -39.37 -20.49
C THR A 153 -2.81 -38.56 -21.46
N SER A 154 -3.05 -37.28 -21.16
CA SER A 154 -3.52 -36.30 -22.16
C SER A 154 -2.77 -34.99 -21.96
N LYS A 155 -1.85 -34.67 -22.89
CA LYS A 155 -1.25 -33.35 -22.97
C LYS A 155 -2.29 -32.40 -23.58
N ILE A 156 -2.65 -31.33 -22.88
CA ILE A 156 -3.24 -30.14 -23.49
C ILE A 156 -2.39 -28.95 -23.07
N THR A 157 -1.71 -28.37 -24.06
CA THR A 157 -0.98 -27.12 -23.96
C THR A 157 -1.95 -25.96 -24.13
N ASP A 158 -2.03 -25.04 -23.16
CA ASP A 158 -2.71 -23.76 -23.34
C ASP A 158 -1.84 -22.61 -22.81
N HIS A 159 -0.95 -22.13 -23.69
CA HIS A 159 -0.38 -20.78 -23.60
C HIS A 159 -1.29 -19.79 -24.34
N ARG A 160 -1.59 -18.67 -23.68
CA ARG A 160 -2.04 -17.34 -24.16
C ARG A 160 -3.31 -16.88 -23.42
N THR A 161 -3.22 -15.86 -22.56
CA THR A 161 -3.02 -14.41 -22.82
C THR A 161 -4.36 -13.70 -22.72
N SER A 162 -4.42 -12.67 -21.88
CA SER A 162 -5.57 -11.80 -21.63
C SER A 162 -6.15 -11.25 -22.94
N GLN A 163 -7.47 -11.34 -23.11
CA GLN A 163 -8.12 -10.99 -24.38
C GLN A 163 -8.10 -9.48 -24.66
N PRO A 164 -7.74 -9.06 -25.90
CA PRO A 164 -7.99 -7.71 -26.40
C PRO A 164 -9.47 -7.46 -26.74
N ILE A 165 -9.78 -6.18 -26.95
CA ILE A 165 -11.10 -5.58 -27.23
C ILE A 165 -11.71 -6.08 -28.56
N PRO A 166 -13.02 -6.34 -28.64
CA PRO A 166 -13.78 -6.37 -29.89
C PRO A 166 -14.39 -5.01 -30.26
N SER A 167 -14.31 -4.64 -31.53
CA SER A 167 -14.85 -3.39 -32.08
C SER A 167 -16.38 -3.39 -32.26
N THR A 168 -16.93 -2.19 -32.49
CA THR A 168 -18.33 -1.85 -32.81
C THR A 168 -19.08 -2.82 -33.74
N PRO A 169 -20.36 -3.14 -33.45
CA PRO A 169 -21.28 -3.74 -34.42
C PRO A 169 -21.97 -2.68 -35.30
N THR A 170 -22.03 -2.95 -36.60
CA THR A 170 -22.76 -2.16 -37.61
C THR A 170 -24.29 -2.36 -37.46
N LYS A 171 -25.06 -1.31 -37.74
CA LYS A 171 -26.54 -1.33 -37.82
C LYS A 171 -27.05 -2.39 -38.81
N ALA A 172 -28.10 -3.11 -38.42
CA ALA A 172 -29.07 -3.72 -39.33
C ALA A 172 -30.49 -3.42 -38.83
N SER A 173 -31.36 -2.92 -39.71
CA SER A 173 -32.75 -2.59 -39.41
C SER A 173 -33.68 -3.75 -39.78
N ILE A 174 -34.66 -4.06 -38.92
CA ILE A 174 -35.88 -4.78 -39.33
C ILE A 174 -37.11 -4.06 -38.74
N SER A 175 -38.19 -4.06 -39.52
CA SER A 175 -39.39 -3.24 -39.36
C SER A 175 -40.35 -3.69 -38.25
N SER A 176 -41.14 -2.74 -37.77
CA SER A 176 -42.24 -2.87 -36.82
C SER A 176 -43.55 -3.41 -37.44
N THR A 177 -44.40 -4.00 -36.59
CA THR A 177 -45.90 -4.00 -36.64
C THR A 177 -46.45 -4.61 -35.32
N PRO A 178 -47.73 -4.41 -34.93
CA PRO A 178 -48.00 -4.04 -33.53
C PRO A 178 -48.89 -4.98 -32.68
N SER A 179 -48.71 -4.82 -31.35
CA SER A 179 -49.73 -4.89 -30.27
C SER A 179 -50.71 -6.06 -30.17
N THR A 180 -50.60 -6.82 -29.07
CA THR A 180 -51.77 -7.33 -28.33
C THR A 180 -51.57 -7.15 -26.83
N SER A 181 -52.57 -6.57 -26.16
CA SER A 181 -52.58 -6.36 -24.71
C SER A 181 -52.83 -7.68 -23.96
N SER A 182 -51.91 -8.07 -23.07
CA SER A 182 -52.22 -9.03 -22.00
C SER A 182 -51.66 -8.51 -20.67
N LYS A 183 -52.50 -8.53 -19.63
CA LYS A 183 -52.12 -8.10 -18.28
C LYS A 183 -51.18 -9.15 -17.68
N GLN A 184 -49.88 -8.90 -17.70
CA GLN A 184 -48.93 -9.68 -16.94
C GLN A 184 -48.72 -9.07 -15.55
N SER A 185 -48.61 -9.94 -14.56
CA SER A 185 -48.24 -9.62 -13.18
C SER A 185 -46.89 -8.89 -13.13
N PRO A 186 -46.60 -8.13 -12.04
CA PRO A 186 -45.31 -7.46 -11.90
C PRO A 186 -44.18 -8.50 -12.07
N PRO A 187 -43.18 -8.24 -12.92
CA PRO A 187 -42.11 -9.20 -13.16
C PRO A 187 -41.39 -9.44 -11.84
N LYS A 188 -41.30 -10.71 -11.40
CA LYS A 188 -40.33 -11.09 -10.39
C LYS A 188 -38.97 -10.68 -10.94
N ALA A 189 -38.31 -9.73 -10.27
CA ALA A 189 -36.97 -9.34 -10.62
C ALA A 189 -36.07 -10.57 -10.47
N PHE A 190 -35.65 -11.15 -11.59
CA PHE A 190 -34.58 -12.12 -11.60
C PHE A 190 -33.32 -11.36 -11.24
N THR A 191 -32.94 -11.42 -9.96
CA THR A 191 -31.61 -10.98 -9.52
C THR A 191 -30.58 -11.86 -10.23
N LEU A 192 -29.81 -11.25 -11.14
CA LEU A 192 -28.71 -11.91 -11.82
C LEU A 192 -27.67 -12.29 -10.76
N LYS A 193 -27.69 -13.56 -10.35
CA LYS A 193 -26.82 -14.08 -9.30
C LYS A 193 -25.47 -14.42 -9.90
N HIS A 194 -24.43 -13.70 -9.52
CA HIS A 194 -23.05 -14.06 -9.79
C HIS A 194 -22.63 -15.14 -8.79
N GLU A 195 -22.26 -16.32 -9.29
CA GLU A 195 -21.81 -17.44 -8.46
C GLU A 195 -20.29 -17.59 -8.51
N PHE A 196 -19.69 -17.94 -7.37
CA PHE A 196 -18.24 -17.99 -7.19
C PHE A 196 -17.78 -19.35 -6.67
N GLU A 197 -16.56 -19.71 -7.05
CA GLU A 197 -15.81 -20.86 -6.55
C GLU A 197 -14.34 -20.49 -6.35
N ASP A 198 -13.58 -21.39 -5.72
CA ASP A 198 -12.14 -21.22 -5.58
C ASP A 198 -11.45 -21.29 -6.96
N PHE A 199 -10.44 -20.44 -7.17
CA PHE A 199 -9.79 -20.33 -8.49
C PHE A 199 -9.03 -21.61 -8.89
N GLY A 200 -8.55 -22.38 -7.92
CA GLY A 200 -7.87 -23.66 -8.06
C GLY A 200 -7.74 -24.35 -6.70
N SER A 201 -6.86 -25.36 -6.60
CA SER A 201 -6.45 -25.89 -5.30
C SER A 201 -5.71 -24.83 -4.48
N ALA A 202 -5.84 -24.90 -3.16
CA ALA A 202 -5.00 -24.11 -2.27
C ALA A 202 -3.53 -24.48 -2.45
N TRP A 203 -2.65 -23.49 -2.39
CA TRP A 203 -1.20 -23.61 -2.44
C TRP A 203 -0.62 -23.40 -1.04
N THR A 204 0.51 -24.02 -0.76
CA THR A 204 1.34 -23.72 0.41
C THR A 204 1.97 -22.33 0.28
N VAL A 205 2.47 -21.79 1.39
CA VAL A 205 3.22 -20.52 1.41
C VAL A 205 4.44 -20.60 0.47
N ILE A 206 5.18 -21.71 0.52
CA ILE A 206 6.36 -21.96 -0.31
C ILE A 206 5.98 -21.95 -1.80
N GLU A 207 4.93 -22.67 -2.22
CA GLU A 207 4.49 -22.69 -3.63
C GLU A 207 4.07 -21.29 -4.13
N ILE A 208 3.42 -20.47 -3.28
CA ILE A 208 3.09 -19.07 -3.61
C ILE A 208 4.38 -18.27 -3.79
N ASN A 209 5.31 -18.37 -2.84
CA ASN A 209 6.56 -17.63 -2.84
C ASN A 209 7.45 -18.01 -4.05
N GLU A 210 7.68 -19.29 -4.32
CA GLU A 210 8.41 -19.76 -5.51
C GLU A 210 7.78 -19.29 -6.83
N HIS A 211 6.45 -19.12 -6.88
CA HIS A 211 5.77 -18.59 -8.06
C HIS A 211 5.96 -17.07 -8.23
N ILE A 212 6.04 -16.33 -7.12
CA ILE A 212 6.33 -14.89 -7.10
C ILE A 212 7.81 -14.65 -7.43
N GLU A 213 8.73 -15.38 -6.81
CA GLU A 213 10.16 -15.35 -7.05
C GLU A 213 10.48 -15.53 -8.55
N ARG A 214 10.00 -16.62 -9.17
CA ARG A 214 10.15 -16.87 -10.61
C ARG A 214 9.51 -15.77 -11.48
N LEU A 215 8.45 -15.12 -11.01
CA LEU A 215 7.84 -13.99 -11.71
C LEU A 215 8.71 -12.73 -11.62
N LEU A 216 9.35 -12.48 -10.48
CA LEU A 216 10.26 -11.33 -10.26
C LEU A 216 11.57 -11.50 -11.03
N LEU A 217 12.25 -12.64 -10.88
CA LEU A 217 13.58 -12.93 -11.44
C LEU A 217 13.64 -12.90 -12.98
N ARG A 218 12.50 -13.13 -13.66
CA ARG A 218 12.44 -13.04 -15.13
C ARG A 218 12.37 -11.58 -15.63
N PRO A 219 12.95 -11.28 -16.82
CA PRO A 219 12.75 -10.00 -17.49
C PRO A 219 11.27 -9.66 -17.73
N LEU A 220 10.97 -8.38 -17.87
CA LEU A 220 9.66 -7.85 -18.25
C LEU A 220 9.26 -8.32 -19.65
N LEU A 221 8.01 -8.75 -19.82
CA LEU A 221 7.43 -8.93 -21.15
C LEU A 221 7.15 -7.56 -21.77
N ASP A 222 7.05 -7.47 -23.11
CA ASP A 222 6.74 -6.19 -23.76
C ASP A 222 5.38 -5.60 -23.34
N THR A 223 4.42 -6.45 -22.95
CA THR A 223 3.13 -6.04 -22.36
C THR A 223 3.25 -5.53 -20.92
N GLU A 224 4.39 -5.73 -20.26
CA GLU A 224 4.69 -5.32 -18.89
C GLU A 224 5.63 -4.10 -18.83
N LYS A 225 6.30 -3.75 -19.93
CA LYS A 225 7.16 -2.55 -20.04
C LYS A 225 6.37 -1.23 -19.96
N GLN A 226 5.04 -1.26 -20.08
CA GLN A 226 4.19 -0.08 -19.90
C GLN A 226 4.11 0.33 -18.42
N SER A 227 4.41 1.60 -18.14
CA SER A 227 4.52 2.14 -16.78
C SER A 227 3.52 3.25 -16.43
N ASP A 228 2.62 3.60 -17.35
CA ASP A 228 1.63 4.67 -17.24
C ASP A 228 0.20 4.13 -17.00
N GLY A 229 0.02 3.34 -15.94
CA GLY A 229 -1.29 2.74 -15.64
C GLY A 229 -1.65 2.66 -14.16
N PHE A 230 -2.79 2.02 -13.92
CA PHE A 230 -3.39 1.89 -12.60
C PHE A 230 -3.73 0.44 -12.29
N ILE A 231 -3.51 0.03 -11.05
CA ILE A 231 -4.24 -1.08 -10.43
C ILE A 231 -5.49 -0.50 -9.79
N TYR A 232 -6.65 -1.11 -10.02
CA TYR A 232 -7.92 -0.77 -9.38
C TYR A 232 -8.49 -1.94 -8.59
N VAL A 233 -9.30 -1.60 -7.61
CA VAL A 233 -10.15 -2.53 -6.87
C VAL A 233 -11.59 -2.06 -6.94
N TYR A 234 -12.51 -2.95 -7.29
CA TYR A 234 -13.95 -2.67 -7.18
C TYR A 234 -14.69 -3.85 -6.57
N THR A 235 -15.93 -3.61 -6.15
CA THR A 235 -16.90 -4.66 -5.81
C THR A 235 -18.24 -4.39 -6.51
N PHE A 236 -19.21 -5.29 -6.34
CA PHE A 236 -20.57 -5.09 -6.83
C PHE A 236 -21.25 -3.88 -6.15
N PRO A 237 -22.31 -3.30 -6.76
CA PRO A 237 -23.06 -2.22 -6.13
C PRO A 237 -23.80 -2.72 -4.88
N GLU A 238 -24.18 -1.82 -3.97
CA GLU A 238 -24.84 -2.16 -2.69
C GLU A 238 -26.20 -2.86 -2.86
N THR A 239 -26.80 -2.79 -4.05
CA THR A 239 -27.99 -3.57 -4.44
C THR A 239 -27.69 -5.07 -4.59
N TYR A 240 -26.42 -5.47 -4.60
CA TYR A 240 -25.98 -6.85 -4.60
C TYR A 240 -25.77 -7.33 -3.15
N HIS A 241 -26.85 -7.81 -2.54
CA HIS A 241 -26.87 -8.27 -1.15
C HIS A 241 -26.17 -9.63 -0.97
N ASP A 242 -24.84 -9.64 -0.96
CA ASP A 242 -24.03 -10.71 -0.38
C ASP A 242 -23.48 -10.26 0.98
N ALA A 243 -23.48 -11.14 1.97
CA ALA A 243 -22.98 -10.85 3.31
C ALA A 243 -21.44 -10.72 3.35
N ASN A 244 -20.74 -11.25 2.34
CA ASN A 244 -19.30 -11.07 2.16
C ASN A 244 -19.00 -10.71 0.69
N PRO A 245 -19.03 -9.42 0.32
CA PRO A 245 -18.86 -9.01 -1.07
C PRO A 245 -17.45 -9.33 -1.58
N TYR A 246 -17.37 -10.12 -2.65
CA TYR A 246 -16.11 -10.33 -3.37
C TYR A 246 -15.62 -9.03 -3.99
N ILE A 247 -14.30 -8.84 -4.02
CA ILE A 247 -13.66 -7.72 -4.72
C ILE A 247 -13.00 -8.24 -5.99
N LYS A 248 -12.91 -7.40 -7.02
CA LYS A 248 -12.12 -7.64 -8.21
C LYS A 248 -10.88 -6.76 -8.21
N ILE A 249 -9.71 -7.34 -8.44
CA ILE A 249 -8.44 -6.62 -8.59
C ILE A 249 -8.00 -6.73 -10.05
N GLY A 250 -7.84 -5.60 -10.74
CA GLY A 250 -7.38 -5.59 -12.12
C GLY A 250 -6.64 -4.31 -12.50
N TYR A 251 -6.13 -4.23 -13.73
CA TYR A 251 -5.47 -3.02 -14.25
C TYR A 251 -6.22 -2.28 -15.36
N ALA A 252 -5.88 -1.00 -15.54
CA ALA A 252 -6.20 -0.19 -16.73
C ALA A 252 -5.31 1.08 -16.83
N HIS A 253 -5.06 1.57 -18.05
CA HIS A 253 -4.60 2.97 -18.24
C HIS A 253 -5.68 4.00 -17.87
N ASN A 254 -6.96 3.68 -18.09
CA ASN A 254 -8.10 4.54 -17.77
C ASN A 254 -9.18 3.73 -17.04
N VAL A 255 -9.24 3.89 -15.72
CA VAL A 255 -10.14 3.15 -14.83
C VAL A 255 -11.61 3.49 -15.11
N GLU A 256 -11.95 4.77 -15.35
CA GLU A 256 -13.33 5.18 -15.63
C GLU A 256 -13.88 4.55 -16.91
N LYS A 257 -13.07 4.52 -17.98
CA LYS A 257 -13.42 3.82 -19.22
C LYS A 257 -13.59 2.33 -18.92
N ARG A 258 -12.67 1.72 -18.18
CA ARG A 258 -12.75 0.29 -17.84
C ARG A 258 -13.99 -0.07 -17.03
N MET A 259 -14.49 0.81 -16.14
CA MET A 259 -15.76 0.60 -15.45
C MET A 259 -16.97 0.71 -16.38
N LYS A 260 -16.94 1.62 -17.36
CA LYS A 260 -17.98 1.71 -18.41
C LYS A 260 -17.98 0.45 -19.29
N ASP A 261 -16.80 -0.05 -19.65
CA ASP A 261 -16.63 -1.30 -20.40
C ASP A 261 -17.18 -2.49 -19.61
N TRP A 262 -16.86 -2.60 -18.30
CA TRP A 262 -17.44 -3.64 -17.43
C TRP A 262 -18.95 -3.54 -17.28
N LYS A 263 -19.52 -2.33 -17.15
CA LYS A 263 -20.97 -2.13 -17.14
C LYS A 263 -21.63 -2.62 -18.43
N ALA A 264 -21.05 -2.26 -19.58
CA ALA A 264 -21.57 -2.66 -20.89
C ALA A 264 -21.42 -4.16 -21.16
N GLN A 265 -20.31 -4.75 -20.75
CA GLN A 265 -20.01 -6.17 -20.96
C GLN A 265 -20.77 -7.08 -19.98
N CYS A 266 -20.86 -6.70 -18.70
CA CYS A 266 -21.29 -7.59 -17.61
C CYS A 266 -22.61 -7.18 -16.95
N GLY A 267 -23.18 -6.02 -17.28
CA GLY A 267 -24.53 -5.62 -16.87
C GLY A 267 -24.68 -5.10 -15.45
N TYR A 268 -23.58 -4.82 -14.73
CA TYR A 268 -23.60 -4.28 -13.37
C TYR A 268 -22.78 -2.99 -13.22
N ASP A 269 -23.19 -2.13 -12.29
CA ASP A 269 -22.48 -0.89 -11.95
C ASP A 269 -21.40 -1.15 -10.88
N SER A 270 -20.13 -1.25 -11.29
CA SER A 270 -19.00 -1.49 -10.40
C SER A 270 -18.79 -0.37 -9.37
N LYS A 271 -18.79 -0.70 -8.08
CA LYS A 271 -18.41 0.21 -6.99
C LYS A 271 -16.89 0.17 -6.80
N VAL A 272 -16.18 1.14 -7.39
CA VAL A 272 -14.73 1.29 -7.20
C VAL A 272 -14.44 1.61 -5.73
N LEU A 273 -13.52 0.86 -5.14
CA LEU A 273 -13.08 0.99 -3.74
C LEU A 273 -11.80 1.80 -3.63
N CYS A 274 -10.81 1.50 -4.48
CA CYS A 274 -9.54 2.22 -4.57
C CYS A 274 -8.88 2.04 -5.94
N GLN A 275 -7.94 2.92 -6.27
CA GLN A 275 -7.05 2.80 -7.41
C GLN A 275 -5.67 3.37 -7.08
N PHE A 276 -4.61 2.80 -7.64
CA PHE A 276 -3.22 3.13 -7.37
C PHE A 276 -2.46 3.28 -8.69
N THR A 277 -1.65 4.33 -8.82
CA THR A 277 -0.69 4.44 -9.93
C THR A 277 0.37 3.37 -9.81
N ALA A 278 0.68 2.70 -10.92
CA ALA A 278 1.57 1.56 -10.97
C ALA A 278 2.44 1.59 -12.23
N GLU A 279 3.74 1.69 -12.02
CA GLU A 279 4.74 1.31 -13.03
C GLU A 279 4.69 -0.21 -13.23
N HIS A 280 4.91 -0.68 -14.46
CA HIS A 280 4.78 -2.10 -14.83
C HIS A 280 3.46 -2.74 -14.35
N TYR A 281 2.35 -2.02 -14.47
CA TYR A 281 1.06 -2.37 -13.86
C TYR A 281 0.57 -3.80 -14.22
N VAL A 282 0.88 -4.31 -15.42
CA VAL A 282 0.54 -5.68 -15.83
C VAL A 282 1.32 -6.73 -15.03
N LYS A 283 2.56 -6.44 -14.60
CA LYS A 283 3.35 -7.31 -13.73
C LYS A 283 2.91 -7.18 -12.27
N VAL A 284 2.59 -5.95 -11.82
CA VAL A 284 2.04 -5.69 -10.48
C VAL A 284 0.72 -6.44 -10.25
N GLU A 285 -0.21 -6.42 -11.21
CA GLU A 285 -1.46 -7.19 -11.11
C GLU A 285 -1.17 -8.68 -10.87
N LYS A 286 -0.27 -9.28 -11.65
CA LYS A 286 0.10 -10.70 -11.52
C LYS A 286 0.73 -11.01 -10.17
N LEU A 287 1.62 -10.15 -9.67
CA LEU A 287 2.24 -10.30 -8.35
C LEU A 287 1.18 -10.28 -7.23
N VAL A 288 0.26 -9.31 -7.26
CA VAL A 288 -0.87 -9.23 -6.32
C VAL A 288 -1.78 -10.46 -6.44
N HIS A 289 -2.05 -10.94 -7.66
CA HIS A 289 -2.87 -12.13 -7.88
C HIS A 289 -2.23 -13.43 -7.35
N TYR A 290 -0.90 -13.58 -7.43
CA TYR A 290 -0.20 -14.73 -6.86
C TYR A 290 -0.11 -14.65 -5.33
N GLN A 291 0.21 -13.47 -4.77
CA GLN A 291 0.23 -13.23 -3.32
C GLN A 291 -1.12 -13.55 -2.66
N LEU A 292 -2.22 -13.36 -3.41
CA LEU A 292 -3.60 -13.60 -2.97
C LEU A 292 -4.21 -14.88 -3.57
N GLN A 293 -3.39 -15.83 -4.05
CA GLN A 293 -3.83 -17.02 -4.79
C GLN A 293 -4.84 -17.87 -4.02
N ASN A 294 -4.67 -18.06 -2.71
CA ASN A 294 -5.59 -18.87 -1.89
C ASN A 294 -6.94 -18.17 -1.62
N GLN A 295 -6.96 -16.84 -1.67
CA GLN A 295 -8.16 -16.02 -1.49
C GLN A 295 -8.85 -15.76 -2.84
N ARG A 296 -8.18 -16.06 -3.95
CA ARG A 296 -8.65 -15.88 -5.33
C ARG A 296 -9.84 -16.78 -5.65
N LYS A 297 -10.83 -16.18 -6.31
CA LYS A 297 -12.10 -16.79 -6.71
C LYS A 297 -12.31 -16.66 -8.21
N ARG A 298 -13.09 -17.59 -8.74
CA ARG A 298 -13.53 -17.64 -10.12
C ARG A 298 -15.05 -17.50 -10.17
N GLU A 299 -15.52 -16.62 -11.04
CA GLU A 299 -16.95 -16.47 -11.35
C GLU A 299 -17.38 -17.60 -12.28
N LYS A 300 -18.43 -18.35 -11.91
CA LYS A 300 -18.98 -19.49 -12.66
C LYS A 300 -19.83 -19.03 -13.85
N GLY A 301 -19.17 -18.42 -14.84
CA GLY A 301 -19.81 -17.89 -16.04
C GLY A 301 -20.68 -16.69 -15.72
N CYS A 302 -20.20 -15.49 -16.05
CA CYS A 302 -20.93 -14.26 -15.78
C CYS A 302 -22.36 -14.30 -16.37
N PRO A 303 -23.42 -13.92 -15.63
CA PRO A 303 -24.79 -13.99 -16.13
C PRO A 303 -25.04 -13.22 -17.43
N THR A 304 -24.21 -12.23 -17.74
CA THR A 304 -24.34 -11.35 -18.92
C THR A 304 -23.34 -11.69 -20.04
N CYS A 305 -22.04 -11.80 -19.74
CA CYS A 305 -21.02 -12.06 -20.78
C CYS A 305 -20.64 -13.54 -20.92
N HIS A 306 -21.11 -14.41 -20.01
CA HIS A 306 -20.85 -15.86 -19.95
C HIS A 306 -19.37 -16.27 -19.81
N VAL A 307 -18.45 -15.32 -19.69
CA VAL A 307 -17.02 -15.56 -19.44
C VAL A 307 -16.79 -15.88 -17.95
N TRP A 308 -15.81 -16.74 -17.68
CA TRP A 308 -15.41 -17.11 -16.33
C TRP A 308 -14.36 -16.10 -15.84
N HIS A 309 -14.78 -15.06 -15.10
CA HIS A 309 -13.85 -14.07 -14.57
C HIS A 309 -12.99 -14.66 -13.46
N LYS A 310 -11.66 -14.51 -13.60
CA LYS A 310 -10.64 -15.15 -12.76
C LYS A 310 -9.99 -14.19 -11.76
N GLU A 311 -10.50 -12.99 -11.63
CA GLU A 311 -9.84 -11.83 -11.00
C GLU A 311 -10.57 -11.37 -9.73
N TRP A 312 -11.42 -12.25 -9.18
CA TRP A 312 -12.18 -12.01 -7.96
C TRP A 312 -11.44 -12.55 -6.75
N PHE A 313 -11.67 -11.97 -5.57
CA PHE A 313 -10.99 -12.31 -4.33
C PHE A 313 -11.95 -12.21 -3.15
N LYS A 314 -11.84 -13.14 -2.20
CA LYS A 314 -12.58 -13.13 -0.93
C LYS A 314 -11.70 -12.54 0.17
N ILE A 315 -11.44 -11.23 0.08
CA ILE A 315 -10.71 -10.42 1.06
C ILE A 315 -11.37 -9.05 1.20
N ASP A 316 -11.03 -8.32 2.25
CA ASP A 316 -11.45 -6.93 2.43
C ASP A 316 -10.59 -5.93 1.61
N SER A 317 -11.09 -4.69 1.54
CA SER A 317 -10.42 -3.60 0.82
C SER A 317 -9.07 -3.18 1.43
N PRO A 318 -8.88 -3.14 2.77
CA PRO A 318 -7.57 -2.91 3.38
C PRO A 318 -6.52 -3.94 2.97
N THR A 319 -6.84 -5.24 3.03
CA THR A 319 -5.94 -6.34 2.65
C THR A 319 -5.51 -6.22 1.20
N ALA A 320 -6.46 -5.95 0.29
CA ALA A 320 -6.15 -5.71 -1.11
C ALA A 320 -5.22 -4.50 -1.29
N SER A 321 -5.52 -3.40 -0.61
CA SER A 321 -4.76 -2.16 -0.67
C SER A 321 -3.32 -2.35 -0.17
N LYS A 322 -3.12 -3.06 0.96
CA LYS A 322 -1.79 -3.39 1.49
C LYS A 322 -0.92 -4.10 0.45
N ASN A 323 -1.46 -5.16 -0.17
CA ASN A 323 -0.74 -5.95 -1.17
C ASN A 323 -0.42 -5.14 -2.44
N ILE A 324 -1.34 -4.30 -2.91
CA ILE A 324 -1.09 -3.42 -4.07
C ILE A 324 -0.06 -2.33 -3.73
N MET A 325 -0.14 -1.73 -2.54
CA MET A 325 0.80 -0.70 -2.08
C MET A 325 2.22 -1.26 -1.92
N MET A 326 2.36 -2.49 -1.41
CA MET A 326 3.64 -3.20 -1.32
C MET A 326 4.29 -3.35 -2.70
N TRP A 327 3.62 -3.99 -3.66
CA TRP A 327 4.18 -4.24 -4.99
C TRP A 327 4.37 -2.96 -5.81
N THR A 328 3.47 -1.98 -5.72
CA THR A 328 3.70 -0.67 -6.37
C THR A 328 4.81 0.14 -5.70
N GLY A 329 4.99 0.00 -4.38
CA GLY A 329 6.11 0.60 -3.64
C GLY A 329 7.46 0.06 -4.12
N TRP A 330 7.57 -1.25 -4.31
CA TRP A 330 8.76 -1.89 -4.86
C TRP A 330 9.04 -1.50 -6.31
N MET A 331 8.04 -1.47 -7.19
CA MET A 331 8.24 -1.05 -8.59
C MET A 331 8.77 0.39 -8.72
N ARG A 332 8.38 1.31 -7.83
CA ARG A 332 8.90 2.69 -7.79
C ARG A 332 10.39 2.79 -7.44
N GLN A 333 10.97 1.74 -6.85
CA GLN A 333 12.42 1.62 -6.62
C GLN A 333 13.18 1.17 -7.88
N LYS A 334 12.49 1.14 -9.04
CA LYS A 334 13.00 0.77 -10.37
C LYS A 334 13.84 -0.51 -10.34
N PRO A 335 13.24 -1.67 -10.02
CA PRO A 335 13.99 -2.91 -9.90
C PRO A 335 14.43 -3.52 -11.23
N TYR A 336 13.89 -3.03 -12.36
CA TYR A 336 14.28 -3.41 -13.71
C TYR A 336 15.07 -2.28 -14.38
N ASP A 337 15.95 -2.63 -15.32
CA ASP A 337 16.60 -1.68 -16.24
C ASP A 337 15.68 -1.32 -17.43
N ASP A 338 16.17 -0.44 -18.32
CA ASP A 338 15.43 0.04 -19.49
C ASP A 338 15.13 -1.07 -20.53
N ASP A 339 15.95 -2.14 -20.57
CA ASP A 339 15.70 -3.34 -21.38
C ASP A 339 14.62 -4.25 -20.74
N GLY A 340 14.37 -4.06 -19.45
CA GLY A 340 13.41 -4.80 -18.63
C GLY A 340 14.01 -5.98 -17.87
N ASN A 341 15.33 -6.10 -17.75
CA ASN A 341 15.98 -7.12 -16.94
C ASN A 341 16.01 -6.70 -15.47
N LEU A 342 15.91 -7.66 -14.56
CA LEU A 342 16.03 -7.39 -13.12
C LEU A 342 17.48 -7.03 -12.78
N GLN A 343 17.68 -5.88 -12.12
CA GLN A 343 19.02 -5.42 -11.71
C GLN A 343 19.62 -6.37 -10.66
N GLU A 344 20.95 -6.50 -10.68
CA GLU A 344 21.67 -7.50 -9.89
C GLU A 344 21.49 -7.35 -8.37
N LYS A 345 21.39 -6.11 -7.86
CA LYS A 345 21.10 -5.88 -6.43
C LYS A 345 19.77 -6.47 -5.99
N TRP A 346 18.75 -6.40 -6.86
CA TRP A 346 17.43 -6.98 -6.59
C TRP A 346 17.41 -8.49 -6.78
N ARG A 347 18.21 -9.02 -7.72
CA ARG A 347 18.42 -10.46 -7.89
C ARG A 347 18.96 -11.09 -6.61
N LYS A 348 20.12 -10.63 -6.14
CA LYS A 348 20.76 -11.14 -4.91
C LYS A 348 19.82 -11.05 -3.71
N ARG A 349 19.12 -9.92 -3.56
CA ARG A 349 18.16 -9.69 -2.48
C ARG A 349 16.97 -10.65 -2.52
N ILE A 350 16.48 -11.04 -3.71
CA ILE A 350 15.40 -12.02 -3.87
C ILE A 350 15.91 -13.44 -3.62
N GLU A 351 17.08 -13.79 -4.17
CA GLU A 351 17.71 -15.11 -4.02
C GLU A 351 18.17 -15.38 -2.57
N GLY A 352 18.35 -14.34 -1.75
CA GLY A 352 18.62 -14.42 -0.31
C GLY A 352 17.40 -14.45 0.61
N LEU A 353 16.17 -14.45 0.09
CA LEU A 353 14.95 -14.53 0.91
C LEU A 353 14.64 -15.97 1.33
N ASP A 354 14.16 -16.14 2.56
CA ASP A 354 13.54 -17.39 3.00
C ASP A 354 12.15 -17.56 2.36
N MET A 355 12.03 -18.46 1.38
CA MET A 355 10.76 -18.80 0.74
C MET A 355 9.74 -19.45 1.67
N THR A 356 10.13 -19.87 2.89
CA THR A 356 9.22 -20.41 3.91
C THR A 356 8.54 -19.32 4.74
N ASP A 357 9.11 -18.11 4.82
CA ASP A 357 8.50 -16.97 5.51
C ASP A 357 7.30 -16.41 4.70
N PRO A 358 6.08 -16.37 5.25
CA PRO A 358 4.94 -15.73 4.60
C PRO A 358 5.09 -14.21 4.41
N ASN A 359 6.04 -13.56 5.09
CA ASN A 359 6.27 -12.12 5.05
C ASN A 359 7.54 -11.71 4.29
N CYS A 360 8.24 -12.64 3.62
CA CYS A 360 9.52 -12.36 2.95
C CYS A 360 9.43 -11.21 1.93
N TRP A 361 8.28 -11.04 1.27
CA TRP A 361 8.03 -9.92 0.36
C TRP A 361 7.88 -8.57 1.06
N GLU A 362 7.46 -8.52 2.33
CA GLU A 362 7.52 -7.29 3.12
C GLU A 362 8.97 -6.91 3.44
N LEU A 363 9.84 -7.89 3.73
CA LEU A 363 11.29 -7.66 3.94
C LEU A 363 11.97 -7.19 2.64
N LEU A 364 11.62 -7.77 1.50
CA LEU A 364 12.08 -7.32 0.18
C LEU A 364 11.72 -5.85 -0.08
N THR A 365 10.50 -5.44 0.27
CA THR A 365 9.97 -4.10 -0.08
C THR A 365 10.35 -2.98 0.90
N LYS A 366 10.64 -3.30 2.17
CA LYS A 366 10.90 -2.31 3.24
C LYS A 366 12.35 -1.80 3.36
N GLY A 367 13.29 -2.27 2.53
CA GLY A 367 14.67 -1.73 2.54
C GLY A 367 15.62 -2.32 3.59
N VAL A 368 15.19 -3.27 4.44
CA VAL A 368 16.03 -3.81 5.54
C VAL A 368 17.06 -4.85 5.07
N PHE A 369 18.08 -4.41 4.33
CA PHE A 369 19.31 -5.15 4.07
C PHE A 369 20.48 -4.18 4.26
N ASP A 370 21.45 -4.52 5.11
CA ASP A 370 22.49 -3.59 5.61
C ASP A 370 23.56 -3.17 4.56
N GLU A 371 23.34 -3.50 3.28
CA GLU A 371 24.23 -3.16 2.15
C GLU A 371 23.82 -1.87 1.42
N ASP A 372 22.74 -1.19 1.83
CA ASP A 372 22.34 0.14 1.29
C ASP A 372 23.23 1.29 1.83
N VAL A 373 24.43 1.00 2.36
CA VAL A 373 25.48 2.00 2.63
C VAL A 373 26.12 2.40 1.30
N ASP A 374 26.10 3.69 1.00
CA ASP A 374 26.49 4.22 -0.29
C ASP A 374 28.02 4.22 -0.50
N GLU A 375 28.54 3.12 -1.05
CA GLU A 375 29.92 2.98 -1.54
C GLU A 375 30.31 4.00 -2.63
N SER A 376 29.42 4.92 -3.03
CA SER A 376 29.76 6.04 -3.91
C SER A 376 30.17 7.35 -3.20
N GLU A 377 30.10 7.43 -1.86
CA GLU A 377 30.68 8.56 -1.11
C GLU A 377 32.18 8.40 -0.74
N LEU A 378 32.77 7.21 -0.96
CA LEU A 378 34.20 6.96 -0.70
C LEU A 378 35.09 7.09 -1.96
N VAL A 379 35.03 8.26 -2.59
CA VAL A 379 36.11 8.70 -3.50
C VAL A 379 37.03 9.64 -2.72
N GLU A 380 38.25 9.16 -2.44
CA GLU A 380 39.22 9.85 -1.61
C GLU A 380 39.61 11.23 -2.21
N GLU A 381 39.22 12.33 -1.55
CA GLU A 381 40.02 13.56 -1.58
C GLU A 381 41.28 13.33 -0.73
N GLY A 382 42.17 12.49 -1.25
CA GLY A 382 43.53 12.37 -0.78
C GLY A 382 44.32 13.60 -1.19
N ASP A 383 44.26 14.66 -0.37
CA ASP A 383 45.27 15.72 -0.43
C ASP A 383 46.11 15.75 0.86
N SER A 384 47.41 15.80 0.64
CA SER A 384 48.42 15.56 1.67
C SER A 384 48.84 16.87 2.30
N PHE A 385 48.52 17.07 3.59
CA PHE A 385 49.10 18.18 4.35
C PHE A 385 49.73 17.72 5.66
N VAL A 386 50.99 17.29 5.54
CA VAL A 386 51.86 16.89 6.65
C VAL A 386 52.85 18.02 6.94
N TRP A 387 52.51 18.80 7.98
CA TRP A 387 53.39 19.56 8.88
C TRP A 387 54.27 20.69 8.33
N SER A 388 54.07 21.88 8.90
CA SER A 388 55.11 22.57 9.69
C SER A 388 54.46 23.53 10.69
N ASN A 389 54.73 23.34 11.97
CA ASN A 389 54.74 24.44 12.94
C ASN A 389 56.14 25.06 12.87
N ASP A 390 56.25 26.39 13.00
CA ASP A 390 57.05 27.06 14.04
C ASP A 390 57.03 28.60 13.85
N ASP A 391 57.24 29.30 14.98
CA ASP A 391 57.68 30.69 15.17
C ASP A 391 56.79 31.90 14.77
N GLU A 392 56.18 32.49 15.81
CA GLU A 392 55.91 33.94 15.99
C GLU A 392 57.21 34.73 16.34
N PRO A 393 57.19 36.06 16.58
CA PRO A 393 56.60 37.18 15.84
C PRO A 393 57.62 38.35 15.64
N GLU A 394 57.15 39.51 15.14
CA GLU A 394 57.53 40.91 15.50
C GLU A 394 57.72 41.90 14.31
N PHE A 395 57.18 43.12 14.54
CA PHE A 395 57.58 44.44 14.03
C PHE A 395 57.85 44.70 12.53
N SER A 396 57.07 45.62 11.93
CA SER A 396 57.44 47.05 11.94
C SER A 396 56.32 47.97 11.40
N GLU A 397 56.34 49.23 11.83
CA GLU A 397 55.38 50.30 11.48
C GLU A 397 55.73 50.99 10.14
N ASP A 398 54.77 51.65 9.48
CA ASP A 398 54.77 53.10 9.16
C ASP A 398 53.93 53.51 7.92
N ASP A 399 53.49 54.78 7.93
CA ASP A 399 52.55 55.54 7.10
C ASP A 399 52.73 55.51 5.56
N SER A 400 51.62 55.73 4.82
CA SER A 400 51.39 57.01 4.11
C SER A 400 50.08 57.11 3.31
N LEU A 401 49.50 58.32 3.37
CA LEU A 401 48.23 58.85 2.88
C LEU A 401 48.02 59.03 1.35
N GLU A 402 46.79 59.47 1.00
CA GLU A 402 46.39 60.30 -0.17
C GLU A 402 46.32 59.63 -1.58
N GLU A 403 45.45 60.02 -2.52
CA GLU A 403 44.12 60.68 -2.49
C GLU A 403 43.51 60.65 -3.93
N LEU A 404 42.17 60.76 -4.09
CA LEU A 404 41.45 61.22 -5.33
C LEU A 404 41.57 60.32 -6.61
N ASP A 405 40.67 60.32 -7.61
CA ASP A 405 39.36 60.96 -7.80
C ASP A 405 38.46 60.24 -8.85
N ASN A 406 37.18 60.61 -8.86
CA ASN A 406 36.13 60.60 -9.91
C ASN A 406 36.32 59.88 -11.28
N ASP A 407 35.31 59.05 -11.66
CA ASP A 407 34.26 59.38 -12.67
C ASP A 407 33.39 58.12 -12.90
N VAL A 408 32.08 58.10 -12.61
CA VAL A 408 30.97 58.64 -13.42
C VAL A 408 30.98 58.14 -14.88
N PHE A 409 30.09 57.20 -15.20
CA PHE A 409 29.11 57.42 -16.28
C PHE A 409 27.86 56.55 -16.09
N GLU A 410 26.71 57.17 -16.34
CA GLU A 410 25.35 56.66 -16.12
C GLU A 410 24.64 56.47 -17.48
N VAL A 411 23.49 55.78 -17.49
CA VAL A 411 22.44 55.75 -18.55
C VAL A 411 22.84 55.23 -19.97
N SER A 412 21.96 54.66 -20.82
CA SER A 412 20.50 54.42 -20.80
C SER A 412 20.11 53.12 -21.53
N LEU A 413 18.93 52.60 -21.20
CA LEU A 413 18.13 51.69 -22.04
C LEU A 413 17.49 52.39 -23.26
N THR A 414 16.86 51.59 -24.12
CA THR A 414 15.81 51.85 -25.15
C THR A 414 16.25 51.73 -26.62
N ASN A 415 15.38 51.36 -27.57
CA ASN A 415 14.25 50.38 -27.58
C ASN A 415 13.88 50.13 -29.07
N ASP A 416 13.08 49.09 -29.36
CA ASP A 416 12.42 48.83 -30.66
C ASP A 416 13.33 48.50 -31.86
N GLY A 417 12.93 47.67 -32.84
CA GLY A 417 11.70 46.88 -32.95
C GLY A 417 11.34 46.64 -34.43
N CYS A 418 11.29 45.40 -34.89
CA CYS A 418 10.64 45.07 -36.16
C CYS A 418 10.25 43.58 -36.24
N GLY A 419 8.94 43.31 -36.35
CA GLY A 419 8.40 41.98 -36.59
C GLY A 419 7.82 41.86 -38.00
N GLY A 420 7.80 40.65 -38.57
CA GLY A 420 7.14 40.41 -39.86
C GLY A 420 7.41 39.05 -40.49
N LYS A 421 6.42 38.14 -40.39
CA LYS A 421 6.08 37.00 -41.28
C LYS A 421 4.91 36.28 -40.62
N GLN A 422 3.66 36.52 -41.04
CA GLN A 422 2.96 35.99 -42.22
C GLN A 422 2.72 34.46 -42.18
N SER A 423 1.50 34.10 -42.58
CA SER A 423 0.86 32.80 -42.36
C SER A 423 0.78 31.93 -43.63
N LEU A 424 0.20 30.74 -43.44
CA LEU A 424 -0.42 29.83 -44.42
C LEU A 424 0.50 28.78 -45.09
N GLY A 425 -0.02 27.55 -45.07
CA GLY A 425 0.61 26.27 -45.42
C GLY A 425 -0.16 25.17 -44.72
#